data_AF-A0AAP5YFD2-F1
#
_entry.id   AF-A0AAP5YFD2-F1
#
_cell.length_a   1.000
_cell.length_b   1.000
_cell.length_c   1.000
_cell.angle_alpha   90.00
_cell.angle_beta   90.00
_cell.angle_gamma   90.00
#
_symmetry.space_group_name_H-M   'P 1'
#
loop_
_entity.id
_entity.type
_entity.pdbx_description
1 polymer ?
#
loop_
_entity_poly.entity_id
_entity_poly.type
_entity_poly.pdbx_seq_one_letter_code
_entity_poly.pdbx_strand_id
1 'polypeptide(L)'
;MGSAYWEKLVPQINPPKVPSAVEGLGIPASVVENLVLKHLAAYPKCDLVELTQRLCVVSNIVELALAQLRKRSWVEVYQPASDKLSHSYSNVRYSLTEFGLAEADIAYRKDPYIGPVPVSLDDYWTVVEGQDLRKNPIT
;
A
#
# COMPACT_ATOMS: atom_id res chain seq x y z
N MET A 1 -12.81 -4.29 47.67
CA MET A 1 -11.49 -4.29 47.00
C MET A 1 -11.60 -5.20 45.78
N GLY A 2 -11.95 -4.63 44.63
CA GLY A 2 -12.09 -5.40 43.39
C GLY A 2 -10.71 -5.65 42.79
N SER A 3 -10.24 -6.89 42.85
CA SER A 3 -9.06 -7.31 42.11
C SER A 3 -9.35 -7.09 40.63
N ALA A 4 -8.70 -6.10 40.03
CA ALA A 4 -8.71 -5.90 38.59
C ALA A 4 -7.93 -7.05 37.97
N TYR A 5 -8.62 -8.15 37.66
CA TYR A 5 -8.11 -9.21 36.80
C TYR A 5 -8.00 -8.62 35.39
N TRP A 6 -6.87 -7.97 35.11
CA TRP A 6 -6.42 -7.82 33.74
C TRP A 6 -6.01 -9.22 33.29
N GLU A 7 -6.95 -10.02 32.81
CA GLU A 7 -6.56 -11.21 32.06
C GLU A 7 -5.73 -10.71 30.87
N LYS A 8 -4.51 -11.27 30.73
CA LYS A 8 -3.56 -10.85 29.72
C LYS A 8 -4.12 -11.24 28.36
N LEU A 9 -4.85 -10.32 27.73
CA LEU A 9 -5.45 -10.52 26.41
C LEU A 9 -4.38 -11.03 25.44
N VAL A 10 -4.55 -12.25 24.97
CA VAL A 10 -3.72 -12.87 23.95
C VAL A 10 -4.44 -12.85 22.61
N PRO A 11 -3.76 -12.53 21.50
CA PRO A 11 -4.35 -12.62 20.17
C PRO A 11 -4.87 -14.03 19.88
N GLN A 12 -6.06 -14.13 19.30
CA GLN A 12 -6.68 -15.42 18.94
C GLN A 12 -5.97 -16.11 17.77
N ILE A 13 -5.30 -15.33 16.93
CA ILE A 13 -4.51 -15.82 15.81
C ILE A 13 -3.13 -15.18 15.82
N ASN A 14 -2.17 -15.86 15.21
CA ASN A 14 -0.92 -15.22 14.85
C ASN A 14 -1.17 -14.15 13.77
N PRO A 15 -0.43 -13.03 13.81
CA PRO A 15 -0.57 -12.00 12.79
C PRO A 15 -0.20 -12.57 11.40
N PRO A 16 -0.86 -12.11 10.33
CA PRO A 16 -0.51 -12.51 8.98
C PRO A 16 0.93 -12.10 8.66
N LYS A 17 1.59 -12.88 7.81
CA LYS A 17 2.96 -12.59 7.39
C LYS A 17 2.99 -11.30 6.57
N VAL A 18 3.96 -10.43 6.87
CA VAL A 18 4.18 -9.21 6.09
C VAL A 18 4.69 -9.57 4.69
N PRO A 19 3.96 -9.23 3.62
CA PRO A 19 4.41 -9.51 2.26
C PRO A 19 5.63 -8.66 1.92
N SER A 20 6.65 -9.29 1.35
CA SER A 20 7.86 -8.62 0.85
C SER A 20 7.89 -8.54 -0.67
N ALA A 21 6.83 -8.96 -1.36
CA ALA A 21 6.72 -8.98 -2.81
C ALA A 21 5.24 -8.90 -3.21
N VAL A 22 4.96 -8.49 -4.44
CA VAL A 22 3.59 -8.27 -4.93
C VAL A 22 2.79 -9.57 -4.96
N GLU A 23 3.45 -10.68 -5.29
CA GLU A 23 2.85 -12.02 -5.32
C GLU A 23 2.36 -12.45 -3.93
N GLY A 24 2.98 -11.94 -2.86
CA GLY A 24 2.59 -12.21 -1.49
C GLY A 24 1.36 -11.45 -1.00
N LEU A 25 0.82 -10.51 -1.79
CA LEU A 25 -0.39 -9.76 -1.44
C LEU A 25 -1.69 -10.52 -1.75
N GLY A 26 -1.63 -11.58 -2.55
CA GLY A 26 -2.82 -12.31 -3.00
C GLY A 26 -3.77 -11.51 -3.89
N ILE A 27 -3.31 -10.38 -4.45
CA ILE A 27 -4.07 -9.52 -5.37
C ILE A 27 -3.28 -9.27 -6.66
N PRO A 28 -3.95 -8.91 -7.77
CA PRO A 28 -3.25 -8.55 -8.99
C PRO A 28 -2.35 -7.31 -8.82
N ALA A 29 -1.16 -7.34 -9.40
CA ALA A 29 -0.21 -6.20 -9.38
C ALA A 29 -0.82 -4.90 -9.94
N SER A 30 -1.74 -5.02 -10.90
CA SER A 30 -2.47 -3.89 -11.47
C SER A 30 -3.30 -3.11 -10.44
N VAL A 31 -3.75 -3.74 -9.35
CA VAL A 31 -4.44 -3.06 -8.25
C VAL A 31 -3.49 -2.09 -7.56
N VAL A 32 -2.26 -2.52 -7.28
CA VAL A 32 -1.23 -1.66 -6.66
C VAL A 32 -0.83 -0.53 -7.62
N GLU A 33 -0.63 -0.84 -8.91
CA GLU A 33 -0.33 0.15 -9.94
C GLU A 33 -1.42 1.22 -10.05
N ASN A 34 -2.70 0.81 -10.08
CA ASN A 34 -3.83 1.73 -10.11
C ASN A 34 -3.94 2.58 -8.83
N LEU A 35 -3.63 2.01 -7.67
CA LEU A 35 -3.62 2.76 -6.42
C LEU A 35 -2.49 3.79 -6.39
N VAL A 36 -1.27 3.44 -6.83
CA VAL A 36 -0.16 4.40 -6.96
C VAL A 36 -0.55 5.53 -7.91
N LEU A 37 -1.12 5.19 -9.07
CA LEU A 37 -1.60 6.16 -10.05
C LEU A 37 -2.61 7.14 -9.44
N LYS A 38 -3.63 6.63 -8.74
CA LYS A 38 -4.65 7.45 -8.07
C LYS A 38 -4.09 8.29 -6.93
N HIS A 39 -3.18 7.74 -6.11
CA HIS A 39 -2.53 8.52 -5.06
C HIS A 39 -1.70 9.66 -5.61
N LEU A 40 -0.98 9.47 -6.73
CA LEU A 40 -0.22 10.55 -7.38
C LEU A 40 -1.12 11.60 -8.06
N ALA A 41 -2.32 11.22 -8.51
CA ALA A 41 -3.31 12.17 -9.02
C ALA A 41 -3.88 13.04 -7.89
N ALA A 42 -4.22 12.43 -6.74
CA ALA A 42 -4.77 13.13 -5.58
C ALA A 42 -3.71 13.96 -4.82
N TYR A 43 -2.48 13.46 -4.76
CA TYR A 43 -1.35 14.05 -4.05
C TYR A 43 -0.13 14.14 -4.99
N PRO A 44 -0.05 15.17 -5.83
CA PRO A 44 1.08 15.34 -6.74
C PRO A 44 2.39 15.58 -5.99
N LYS A 45 3.51 15.19 -6.61
CA LYS A 45 4.87 15.35 -6.05
C LYS A 45 5.10 14.59 -4.74
N CYS A 46 4.53 13.40 -4.60
CA CYS A 46 4.83 12.54 -3.46
C CYS A 46 6.22 11.88 -3.58
N ASP A 47 6.87 11.66 -2.45
CA ASP A 47 8.06 10.78 -2.39
C ASP A 47 7.68 9.31 -2.14
N LEU A 48 8.67 8.42 -2.21
CA LEU A 48 8.46 6.99 -1.99
C LEU A 48 7.94 6.67 -0.58
N VAL A 49 8.40 7.41 0.44
CA VAL A 49 8.04 7.16 1.84
C VAL A 49 6.57 7.52 2.06
N GLU A 50 6.13 8.67 1.54
CA GLU A 50 4.74 9.12 1.57
C GLU A 50 3.81 8.11 0.86
N LEU A 51 4.20 7.61 -0.33
CA LEU A 51 3.43 6.60 -1.04
C LEU A 51 3.35 5.27 -0.26
N THR A 52 4.47 4.82 0.30
CA THR A 52 4.56 3.61 1.14
C THR A 52 3.63 3.70 2.35
N GLN A 53 3.61 4.84 3.03
CA GLN A 53 2.73 5.08 4.18
C GLN A 53 1.25 5.07 3.76
N ARG A 54 0.89 5.72 2.66
CA ARG A 54 -0.49 5.77 2.15
C ARG A 54 -1.01 4.42 1.69
N LEU A 55 -0.14 3.61 1.08
CA LEU A 55 -0.46 2.28 0.58
C LEU A 55 -0.35 1.19 1.64
N CYS A 56 0.32 1.46 2.76
CA CYS A 56 0.55 0.53 3.87
C CYS A 56 1.21 -0.80 3.44
N VAL A 57 2.12 -0.73 2.48
CA VAL A 57 2.95 -1.87 2.03
C VAL A 57 4.41 -1.49 2.07
N VAL A 58 5.31 -2.47 2.00
CA VAL A 58 6.76 -2.22 1.95
C VAL A 58 7.16 -1.47 0.68
N SER A 59 8.26 -0.70 0.77
CA SER A 59 8.68 0.22 -0.30
C SER A 59 8.96 -0.48 -1.63
N ASN A 60 9.49 -1.71 -1.61
CA ASN A 60 9.83 -2.43 -2.84
C ASN A 60 8.59 -2.73 -3.73
N ILE A 61 7.42 -2.96 -3.14
CA ILE A 61 6.15 -3.16 -3.86
C ILE A 61 5.75 -1.87 -4.57
N VAL A 62 5.90 -0.73 -3.90
CA VAL A 62 5.62 0.60 -4.46
C VAL A 62 6.62 0.94 -5.57
N GLU A 63 7.90 0.65 -5.38
CA GLU A 63 8.94 0.86 -6.39
C GLU A 63 8.68 0.07 -7.67
N LEU A 64 8.27 -1.20 -7.54
CA LEU A 64 7.91 -2.04 -8.69
C LEU A 64 6.72 -1.44 -9.45
N ALA A 65 5.68 -0.98 -8.74
CA ALA A 65 4.55 -0.31 -9.36
C ALA A 65 4.97 0.99 -10.06
N LEU A 66 5.75 1.85 -9.40
CA LEU A 66 6.30 3.09 -9.98
C LEU A 66 7.15 2.80 -11.23
N ALA A 67 7.93 1.72 -11.23
CA ALA A 67 8.72 1.31 -12.39
C ALA A 67 7.83 0.92 -13.58
N GLN A 68 6.72 0.22 -13.35
CA GLN A 68 5.75 -0.09 -14.42
C GLN A 68 5.05 1.15 -14.94
N LEU A 69 4.60 2.06 -14.06
CA LEU A 69 3.96 3.32 -14.48
C LEU A 69 4.93 4.21 -15.27
N ARG A 70 6.20 4.27 -14.87
CA ARG A 70 7.26 4.96 -15.62
C ARG A 70 7.52 4.33 -16.98
N LYS A 71 7.54 2.99 -17.07
CA LYS A 71 7.69 2.28 -18.34
C LYS A 71 6.57 2.61 -19.33
N ARG A 72 5.39 2.95 -18.84
CA ARG A 72 4.23 3.43 -19.63
C ARG A 72 4.20 4.95 -19.84
N SER A 73 5.21 5.69 -19.35
CA SER A 73 5.27 7.16 -19.42
C SER A 73 4.13 7.88 -18.70
N TRP A 74 3.55 7.26 -17.65
CA TRP A 74 2.48 7.87 -16.85
C TRP A 74 3.00 8.66 -15.66
N VAL A 75 4.25 8.40 -15.25
CA VAL A 75 4.90 9.03 -14.09
C VAL A 75 6.23 9.67 -14.50
N GLU A 76 6.43 10.89 -14.03
CA GLU A 76 7.67 11.65 -14.09
C GLU A 76 8.40 11.63 -12.74
N VAL A 77 9.73 11.73 -12.80
CA VAL A 77 10.60 11.74 -11.63
C VAL A 77 11.31 13.08 -11.54
N TYR A 78 11.18 13.73 -10.39
CA TYR A 78 11.77 15.02 -10.08
C TYR A 78 12.85 14.83 -9.03
N GLN A 79 14.06 15.28 -9.31
CA GLN A 79 15.16 15.26 -8.36
C GLN A 79 15.76 16.68 -8.24
N PRO A 80 15.85 17.26 -7.04
CA PRO A 80 16.50 18.55 -6.83
C PRO A 80 17.95 18.51 -7.32
N ALA A 81 18.36 19.54 -8.06
CA ALA A 81 19.69 19.62 -8.66
C ALA A 81 20.83 19.79 -7.64
N SER A 82 20.51 20.10 -6.38
CA SER A 82 21.47 20.58 -5.37
C SER A 82 22.27 19.47 -4.66
N ASP A 83 21.95 18.20 -4.84
CA ASP A 83 22.68 17.12 -4.15
C ASP A 83 22.80 15.86 -5.00
N LYS A 84 23.72 15.90 -5.97
CA LYS A 84 24.09 14.72 -6.78
C LYS A 84 24.82 13.64 -5.95
N LEU A 85 25.09 13.90 -4.67
CA LEU A 85 25.92 13.04 -3.81
C LEU A 85 25.13 12.27 -2.75
N SER A 86 23.83 12.57 -2.56
CA SER A 86 22.98 11.87 -1.58
C SER A 86 21.75 11.28 -2.26
N HIS A 87 21.83 9.99 -2.61
CA HIS A 87 20.69 9.18 -3.07
C HIS A 87 19.73 8.83 -1.92
N SER A 88 19.27 9.85 -1.18
CA SER A 88 18.22 9.65 -0.18
C SER A 88 16.86 9.60 -0.87
N TYR A 89 16.07 8.56 -0.60
CA TYR A 89 14.71 8.37 -1.13
C TYR A 89 13.76 9.55 -0.85
N SER A 90 14.06 10.37 0.16
CA SER A 90 13.30 11.59 0.51
C SER A 90 13.43 12.74 -0.50
N ASN A 91 14.49 12.73 -1.31
CA ASN A 91 14.76 13.79 -2.29
C ASN A 91 14.12 13.53 -3.65
N VAL A 92 13.68 12.30 -3.93
CA VAL A 92 13.06 11.94 -5.21
C VAL A 92 11.55 12.11 -5.09
N ARG A 93 10.96 12.92 -5.98
CA ARG A 93 9.52 13.17 -6.03
C ARG A 93 8.93 12.61 -7.32
N TYR A 94 7.73 12.07 -7.24
CA TYR A 94 7.00 11.49 -8.36
C TYR A 94 5.75 12.32 -8.64
N SER A 95 5.44 12.54 -9.92
CA SER A 95 4.19 13.18 -10.35
C SER A 95 3.68 12.51 -11.61
N LEU A 96 2.38 12.65 -11.89
CA LEU A 96 1.80 12.17 -13.12
C LEU A 96 2.15 13.07 -14.30
N THR A 97 2.29 12.46 -15.48
CA THR A 97 2.27 13.16 -16.77
C THR A 97 0.83 13.51 -17.15
N GLU A 98 0.63 14.31 -18.20
CA GLU A 98 -0.72 14.55 -18.75
C GLU A 98 -1.43 13.25 -19.14
N PHE A 99 -0.69 12.31 -19.74
CA PHE A 99 -1.22 10.99 -20.08
C PHE A 99 -1.55 10.17 -18.83
N GLY A 100 -0.69 10.24 -17.80
CA GLY A 100 -0.95 9.61 -16.50
C GLY A 100 -2.19 10.17 -15.80
N LEU A 101 -2.44 11.48 -15.88
CA LEU A 101 -3.65 12.12 -15.35
C LEU A 101 -4.91 11.61 -16.07
N ALA A 102 -4.88 11.49 -17.40
CA ALA A 102 -6.00 10.95 -18.16
C ALA A 102 -6.30 9.48 -17.78
N GLU A 103 -5.27 8.67 -17.58
CA GLU A 103 -5.43 7.29 -17.12
C GLU A 103 -5.93 7.21 -15.67
N ALA A 104 -5.49 8.12 -14.80
CA ALA A 104 -6.01 8.23 -13.44
C ALA A 104 -7.52 8.54 -13.42
N ASP A 105 -7.99 9.45 -14.28
CA ASP A 105 -9.42 9.74 -14.43
C ASP A 105 -10.22 8.50 -14.88
N ILE A 106 -9.67 7.71 -15.79
CA ILE A 106 -10.28 6.44 -16.21
C ILE A 106 -10.32 5.46 -15.05
N ALA A 107 -9.26 5.37 -14.25
CA ALA A 107 -9.21 4.50 -13.06
C ALA A 107 -10.26 4.92 -12.02
N TYR A 108 -10.38 6.21 -11.71
CA TYR A 108 -11.39 6.73 -10.79
C TYR A 108 -12.83 6.45 -11.23
N ARG A 109 -13.11 6.50 -12.54
CA ARG A 109 -14.44 6.15 -13.08
C ARG A 109 -14.77 4.67 -12.92
N LYS A 110 -13.78 3.78 -12.97
CA LYS A 110 -13.96 2.34 -12.75
C LYS A 110 -14.17 2.04 -11.28
N ASP A 111 -13.32 2.62 -10.43
CA ASP A 111 -13.43 2.50 -8.98
C ASP A 111 -12.88 3.76 -8.29
N PRO A 112 -13.67 4.39 -7.39
CA PRO A 112 -13.24 5.61 -6.70
C PRO A 112 -12.36 5.31 -5.48
N TYR A 113 -11.99 4.06 -5.22
CA TYR A 113 -11.28 3.69 -4.00
C TYR A 113 -9.87 4.28 -3.99
N ILE A 114 -9.56 4.99 -2.91
CA ILE A 114 -8.23 5.51 -2.61
C ILE A 114 -7.93 5.27 -1.14
N GLY A 115 -6.85 4.54 -0.87
CA GLY A 115 -6.51 4.12 0.48
C GLY A 115 -5.34 3.14 0.49
N PRO A 116 -5.17 2.40 1.60
CA PRO A 116 -4.23 1.29 1.70
C PRO A 116 -4.47 0.21 0.64
N VAL A 117 -3.44 -0.56 0.33
CA VAL A 117 -3.57 -1.74 -0.54
C VAL A 117 -4.55 -2.73 0.11
N PRO A 118 -5.59 -3.19 -0.60
CA PRO A 118 -6.54 -4.14 -0.06
C PRO A 118 -5.87 -5.50 0.16
N VAL A 119 -6.42 -6.29 1.08
CA VAL A 119 -6.04 -7.69 1.26
C VAL A 119 -6.88 -8.58 0.34
N SER A 120 -6.36 -9.76 0.01
CA SER A 120 -7.12 -10.76 -0.72
C SER A 120 -8.33 -11.24 0.11
N LEU A 121 -9.39 -11.66 -0.58
CA LEU A 121 -10.59 -12.17 0.11
C LEU A 121 -10.29 -13.47 0.88
N ASP A 122 -9.39 -14.30 0.34
CA ASP A 122 -8.97 -15.56 0.95
C ASP A 122 -8.19 -15.32 2.25
N ASP A 123 -7.28 -14.34 2.27
CA ASP A 123 -6.55 -13.96 3.49
C ASP A 123 -7.50 -13.39 4.54
N TYR A 124 -8.45 -12.55 4.12
CA TYR A 124 -9.48 -12.02 4.99
C TYR A 124 -10.30 -13.15 5.64
N TRP A 125 -10.77 -14.11 4.84
CA TRP A 125 -11.53 -15.25 5.34
C TRP A 125 -10.73 -16.08 6.34
N THR A 126 -9.47 -16.38 6.01
CA THR A 126 -8.57 -17.14 6.87
C THR A 126 -8.40 -16.48 8.24
N VAL A 127 -8.22 -15.16 8.26
CA VAL A 127 -8.09 -14.38 9.50
C VAL A 127 -9.38 -14.41 10.32
N VAL A 128 -10.53 -14.15 9.68
CA VAL A 128 -11.83 -14.10 10.36
C VAL A 128 -12.22 -15.47 10.92
N GLU A 129 -11.98 -16.56 10.19
CA GLU A 129 -12.27 -17.91 10.66
C GLU A 129 -11.41 -18.33 11.85
N GLY A 130 -10.16 -17.87 11.91
CA GLY A 130 -9.29 -18.11 13.05
C GLY A 130 -9.68 -17.29 14.30
N GLN A 131 -10.38 -16.18 14.12
CA GLN A 131 -10.93 -15.35 15.19
C GLN A 131 -12.31 -15.83 15.70
N ASP A 132 -12.80 -16.97 15.20
CA ASP A 132 -14.07 -17.54 15.67
C ASP A 132 -14.01 -17.90 17.16
N LEU A 133 -14.81 -17.20 17.97
CA LEU A 133 -14.89 -17.38 19.43
C LEU A 133 -15.28 -18.80 19.84
N ARG A 134 -15.98 -19.53 18.97
CA ARG A 134 -16.37 -20.92 19.23
C ARG A 134 -15.16 -21.86 19.20
N LYS A 135 -14.13 -21.49 18.44
CA LYS A 135 -12.87 -22.24 18.31
C LYS A 135 -11.82 -21.72 19.31
N ASN A 136 -11.77 -20.40 19.52
CA ASN A 136 -10.78 -19.72 20.36
C ASN A 136 -11.47 -18.77 21.37
N PRO A 137 -11.98 -19.28 22.51
CA PRO A 137 -12.64 -18.45 23.52
C PRO A 137 -11.67 -17.46 24.16
N ILE A 138 -12.18 -16.26 24.46
CA ILE A 138 -11.42 -15.22 25.17
C ILE A 138 -11.25 -15.69 26.63
N THR A 139 -10.00 -15.88 27.05
CA THR A 139 -9.60 -16.31 28.40
C THR A 139 -8.51 -15.38 28.92
#